data_AF-A0A2T5RRL7-F1
#
_entry.id   AF-A0A2T5RRL7-F1
#
_cell.length_a   1.000
_cell.length_b   1.000
_cell.length_c   1.000
_cell.angle_alpha   90.00
_cell.angle_beta   90.00
_cell.angle_gamma   90.00
#
_symmetry.space_group_name_H-M   'P 1'
#
loop_
_entity.id
_entity.type
_entity.pdbx_description
1 polymer ?
#
loop_
_entity_poly.entity_id
_entity_poly.type
_entity_poly.pdbx_seq_one_letter_code
_entity_poly.pdbx_strand_id
1 'polypeptide(L)'
;MNFEELNSKKVYQAAEILNLRDKESLAEIKKKHRQLIKKWHPDQCEKEPEICQQKIKEINEAYQVIKNYCSHYLYSFAEDEILENLPRDIQSDERLKRQFGDDPLWG
;
A
#
# COMPACT_ATOMS: atom_id res chain seq x y z
N MET A 1 5.36 -2.04 -19.94
CA MET A 1 6.23 -1.08 -19.26
C MET A 1 7.53 -1.79 -18.94
N ASN A 2 8.65 -1.26 -19.44
CA ASN A 2 9.98 -1.83 -19.23
C ASN A 2 10.44 -1.61 -17.78
N PHE A 3 11.04 -2.64 -17.20
CA PHE A 3 11.57 -2.65 -15.83
C PHE A 3 12.78 -1.71 -15.65
N GLU A 4 13.36 -1.23 -16.76
CA GLU A 4 14.56 -0.40 -16.81
C GLU A 4 14.39 0.99 -16.18
N GLU A 5 13.17 1.42 -15.85
CA GLU A 5 12.92 2.74 -15.26
C GLU A 5 12.49 2.72 -13.79
N LEU A 6 12.41 1.56 -13.13
CA LEU A 6 12.03 1.51 -11.73
C LEU A 6 13.23 1.88 -10.84
N ASN A 7 13.20 3.09 -10.27
CA ASN A 7 14.22 3.57 -9.33
C ASN A 7 13.60 4.12 -8.05
N SER A 8 14.40 4.24 -6.99
CA SER A 8 13.94 4.68 -5.67
C SER A 8 13.27 6.06 -5.69
N LYS A 9 13.83 7.01 -6.46
CA LYS A 9 13.29 8.38 -6.59
C LYS A 9 11.90 8.39 -7.24
N LYS A 10 11.70 7.60 -8.30
CA LYS A 10 10.43 7.51 -9.05
C LYS A 10 9.35 6.88 -8.19
N VAL A 11 9.70 5.84 -7.42
CA VAL A 11 8.79 5.21 -6.45
C VAL A 11 8.40 6.20 -5.35
N TYR A 12 9.38 6.94 -4.80
CA TYR A 12 9.12 7.95 -3.78
C TYR A 12 8.18 9.06 -4.27
N GLN A 13 8.46 9.63 -5.45
CA GLN A 13 7.59 10.65 -6.07
C GLN A 13 6.18 10.13 -6.34
N ALA A 14 6.06 8.89 -6.82
CA ALA A 14 4.77 8.26 -7.03
C ALA A 14 3.98 8.07 -5.72
N ALA A 15 4.66 7.76 -4.61
CA ALA A 15 4.05 7.68 -3.29
C ALA A 15 3.56 9.04 -2.80
N GLU A 16 4.32 10.12 -3.03
CA GLU A 16 3.90 11.49 -2.71
C GLU A 16 2.65 11.90 -3.50
N ILE A 17 2.61 11.64 -4.81
CA ILE A 17 1.44 11.94 -5.66
C ILE A 17 0.18 11.24 -5.14
N LEU A 18 0.32 9.99 -4.70
CA LEU A 18 -0.78 9.19 -4.13
C LEU A 18 -1.07 9.49 -2.65
N ASN A 19 -0.30 10.39 -2.03
CA ASN A 19 -0.35 10.70 -0.61
C ASN A 19 -0.23 9.45 0.29
N LEU A 20 0.70 8.56 -0.03
CA LEU A 20 1.00 7.36 0.77
C LEU A 20 1.91 7.72 1.95
N ARG A 21 1.77 7.00 3.07
CA ARG A 21 2.70 7.02 4.21
C ARG A 21 3.91 6.11 3.94
N ASP A 22 4.86 6.13 4.86
CA ASP A 22 6.07 5.28 4.82
C ASP A 22 5.75 3.78 4.66
N LYS A 23 4.65 3.32 5.27
CA LYS A 23 4.15 1.94 5.17
C LYS A 23 2.64 1.96 4.99
N GLU A 24 2.17 1.36 3.90
CA GLU A 24 0.75 1.14 3.64
C GLU A 24 0.50 -0.20 2.98
N SER A 25 -0.66 -0.77 3.26
CA SER A 25 -1.09 -2.01 2.62
C SER A 25 -1.53 -1.77 1.18
N LEU A 26 -1.46 -2.82 0.34
CA LEU A 26 -2.02 -2.79 -1.01
C LEU A 26 -3.51 -2.39 -1.03
N ALA A 27 -4.26 -2.74 0.02
CA ALA A 27 -5.66 -2.37 0.17
C ALA A 27 -5.83 -0.85 0.35
N GLU A 28 -5.00 -0.22 1.19
CA GLU A 28 -4.99 1.22 1.42
C GLU A 28 -4.52 2.00 0.20
N ILE A 29 -3.45 1.55 -0.47
CA ILE A 29 -2.95 2.14 -1.71
C ILE A 29 -4.07 2.19 -2.76
N LYS A 30 -4.77 1.06 -2.97
CA LYS A 30 -5.93 1.00 -3.88
C LYS A 30 -7.07 1.92 -3.44
N LYS A 31 -7.32 2.04 -2.14
CA LYS A 31 -8.37 2.93 -1.60
C LYS A 31 -8.04 4.40 -1.88
N LYS A 32 -6.81 4.82 -1.64
CA LYS A 32 -6.34 6.20 -1.88
C LYS A 32 -6.34 6.56 -3.36
N HIS A 33 -5.88 5.66 -4.23
CA HIS A 33 -5.98 5.84 -5.68
C HIS A 33 -7.43 6.10 -6.12
N ARG A 34 -8.37 5.25 -5.69
CA ARG A 34 -9.80 5.45 -6.00
C ARG A 34 -10.35 6.77 -5.47
N GLN A 35 -9.94 7.20 -4.27
CA GLN A 35 -10.36 8.48 -3.69
C GLN A 35 -9.85 9.67 -4.51
N LEU A 36 -8.59 9.63 -4.94
CA LEU A 36 -7.99 10.67 -5.77
C LEU A 36 -8.67 10.74 -7.15
N ILE A 37 -8.91 9.61 -7.81
CA ILE A 37 -9.62 9.59 -9.09
C ILE A 37 -11.03 10.16 -8.97
N LYS A 38 -11.77 9.83 -7.90
CA LYS A 38 -13.09 10.43 -7.64
C LYS A 38 -13.00 11.95 -7.48
N LYS A 39 -12.03 12.44 -6.70
CA LYS A 39 -11.82 13.87 -6.45
C LYS A 39 -11.56 14.68 -7.73
N TRP A 40 -10.83 14.09 -8.69
CA TRP A 40 -10.48 14.76 -9.94
C TRP A 40 -11.38 14.35 -11.11
N HIS A 41 -12.42 13.55 -10.87
CA HIS A 41 -13.37 13.12 -11.91
C HIS A 41 -14.02 14.35 -12.56
N PRO A 42 -14.21 14.40 -13.89
CA PRO A 42 -14.82 15.55 -14.57
C PRO A 42 -16.16 15.97 -13.96
N ASP A 43 -16.97 15.02 -13.48
CA ASP A 43 -18.25 15.32 -12.83
C ASP A 43 -18.14 15.99 -11.45
N GLN A 44 -17.00 15.87 -10.76
CA GLN A 44 -16.78 16.43 -9.41
C GLN A 44 -15.77 17.58 -9.40
N CYS A 45 -15.06 17.81 -10.51
CA CYS A 45 -13.97 18.75 -10.58
C CYS A 45 -14.50 20.12 -11.01
N GLU A 46 -14.51 21.09 -10.08
CA GLU A 46 -14.90 22.49 -10.35
C GLU A 46 -13.84 23.27 -11.16
N LYS A 47 -12.71 22.64 -11.49
CA LYS A 47 -11.63 23.24 -12.27
C LYS A 47 -11.80 22.99 -13.76
N GLU A 48 -10.96 23.64 -14.57
CA GLU A 48 -10.90 23.40 -16.00
C GLU A 48 -10.68 21.90 -16.31
N PRO A 49 -11.42 21.35 -17.29
CA PRO A 49 -11.42 19.92 -17.60
C PRO A 49 -10.02 19.41 -17.98
N GLU A 50 -9.19 20.25 -18.61
CA GLU A 50 -7.82 19.92 -18.97
C GLU A 50 -6.94 19.67 -17.73
N ILE A 51 -7.09 20.48 -16.68
CA ILE A 51 -6.33 20.33 -15.42
C ILE A 51 -6.74 19.03 -14.72
N CYS A 52 -8.04 18.72 -14.70
CA CYS A 52 -8.57 17.52 -14.08
C CYS A 52 -8.09 16.25 -14.82
N GLN A 53 -8.10 16.27 -16.16
CA GLN A 53 -7.56 15.19 -16.99
C GLN A 53 -6.06 14.98 -16.77
N GLN A 54 -5.28 16.07 -16.74
CA GLN A 54 -3.84 16.00 -16.50
C GLN A 54 -3.54 15.38 -15.13
N LYS A 55 -4.30 15.74 -14.09
CA LYS A 55 -4.16 15.17 -12.75
C LYS A 55 -4.55 13.70 -12.68
N ILE A 56 -5.65 13.30 -13.33
CA ILE A 56 -6.03 11.88 -13.43
C ILE A 56 -4.90 11.07 -14.09
N LYS A 57 -4.31 11.59 -15.16
CA LYS A 57 -3.20 10.94 -15.86
C LYS A 57 -2.00 10.75 -14.92
N GLU A 58 -1.59 11.81 -14.22
CA GLU A 58 -0.49 11.78 -13.24
C GLU A 58 -0.75 10.75 -12.13
N ILE A 59 -1.97 10.71 -11.58
CA ILE A 59 -2.38 9.74 -10.54
C ILE A 59 -2.31 8.30 -11.06
N ASN A 60 -2.73 8.06 -12.30
CA ASN A 60 -2.71 6.72 -12.90
C ASN A 60 -1.28 6.25 -13.17
N GLU A 61 -0.41 7.13 -13.66
CA GLU A 61 1.01 6.83 -13.87
C GLU A 61 1.71 6.50 -12.54
N ALA A 62 1.49 7.31 -11.50
CA ALA A 62 2.01 7.05 -10.16
C ALA A 62 1.53 5.69 -9.61
N TYR A 63 0.25 5.37 -9.77
CA TYR A 63 -0.29 4.09 -9.33
C TYR A 63 0.30 2.90 -10.09
N GLN A 64 0.60 3.04 -11.37
CA GLN A 64 1.29 1.99 -12.13
C GLN A 64 2.71 1.77 -11.62
N VAL A 65 3.46 2.83 -11.30
CA VAL A 65 4.80 2.73 -10.71
C VAL A 65 4.75 2.00 -9.37
N ILE A 66 3.87 2.42 -8.45
CA ILE A 66 3.72 1.77 -7.13
C ILE A 66 3.28 0.31 -7.28
N LYS A 67 2.31 0.03 -8.15
CA LYS A 67 1.84 -1.34 -8.37
C LYS A 67 2.95 -2.25 -8.89
N ASN A 68 3.78 -1.77 -9.81
CA ASN A 68 4.93 -2.51 -10.32
C ASN A 68 6.01 -2.68 -9.24
N TYR A 69 6.25 -1.68 -8.40
CA TYR A 69 7.15 -1.81 -7.25
C TYR A 69 6.66 -2.90 -6.29
N CYS A 70 5.39 -2.84 -5.88
CA CYS A 70 4.81 -3.82 -4.95
C CYS A 70 4.73 -5.23 -5.54
N SER A 71 4.60 -5.40 -6.85
CA SER A 71 4.53 -6.73 -7.47
C SER A 71 5.86 -7.49 -7.44
N HIS A 72 6.99 -6.78 -7.28
CA HIS A 72 8.32 -7.39 -7.18
C HIS A 72 8.85 -7.44 -5.75
N TYR A 73 8.05 -6.95 -4.79
CA TYR A 73 8.41 -7.03 -3.39
C TYR A 73 8.44 -8.49 -2.95
N LEU A 74 9.58 -8.93 -2.42
CA LEU A 74 9.73 -10.28 -1.89
C LEU A 74 9.08 -10.35 -0.52
N TYR A 75 8.14 -11.29 -0.38
CA TYR A 75 7.51 -11.59 0.90
C TYR A 75 8.33 -12.67 1.59
N SER A 76 8.67 -12.43 2.86
CA SER A 76 9.21 -13.49 3.71
C SER A 76 8.06 -14.33 4.25
N PHE A 77 8.29 -15.65 4.27
CA PHE A 77 7.40 -16.61 4.91
C PHE A 77 8.04 -17.23 6.15
N ALA A 78 9.09 -16.60 6.68
CA ALA A 78 9.61 -16.94 8.00
C ALA A 78 8.54 -16.66 9.05
N GLU A 79 8.34 -17.60 9.96
CA GLU A 79 7.26 -17.56 10.95
C GLU A 79 7.30 -16.31 11.84
N ASP A 80 8.50 -15.83 12.17
CA ASP A 80 8.69 -14.59 12.95
C ASP A 80 8.32 -13.34 12.15
N GLU A 81 8.72 -13.27 10.88
CA GLU A 81 8.35 -12.14 10.01
C GLU A 81 6.85 -12.11 9.70
N ILE A 82 6.21 -13.27 9.56
CA ILE A 82 4.75 -13.36 9.42
C ILE A 82 4.10 -12.77 10.68
N LEU A 83 4.50 -13.23 11.87
CA LEU A 83 3.96 -12.76 13.15
C LEU A 83 4.10 -11.24 13.33
N GLU A 84 5.23 -10.66 12.90
CA GLU A 84 5.45 -9.21 12.96
C GLU A 84 4.54 -8.40 12.04
N ASN A 85 4.15 -8.96 10.89
CA ASN A 85 3.33 -8.30 9.88
C ASN A 85 1.82 -8.53 10.06
N LEU A 86 1.39 -9.40 10.98
CA LEU A 86 -0.02 -9.62 11.28
C LEU A 86 -0.69 -8.40 11.95
N PRO A 87 -2.03 -8.27 11.81
CA PRO A 87 -2.82 -7.35 12.62
C PRO A 87 -2.50 -7.49 14.11
N ARG A 88 -2.49 -6.36 14.83
CA ARG A 88 -1.97 -6.28 16.20
C ARG A 88 -2.70 -7.19 17.19
N ASP A 89 -4.01 -7.34 17.02
CA ASP A 89 -4.87 -8.25 17.76
C ASP A 89 -4.44 -9.70 17.56
N ILE A 90 -4.35 -10.16 16.31
CA ILE A 90 -3.94 -11.53 15.97
C ILE A 90 -2.51 -11.82 16.44
N GLN A 91 -1.60 -10.87 16.23
CA GLN A 91 -0.21 -10.95 16.69
C GLN A 91 -0.11 -11.15 18.20
N SER A 92 -0.97 -10.48 18.98
CA SER A 92 -0.95 -10.56 20.45
C SER A 92 -1.41 -11.93 20.92
N ASP A 93 -2.49 -12.45 20.35
CA ASP A 93 -3.01 -13.78 20.66
C ASP A 93 -2.01 -14.89 20.31
N GLU A 94 -1.37 -14.80 19.15
CA GLU A 94 -0.41 -15.80 18.71
C GLU A 94 0.86 -15.79 19.57
N ARG A 95 1.35 -14.61 19.98
CA ARG A 95 2.47 -14.49 20.94
C ARG A 95 2.16 -15.15 22.28
N LEU A 96 0.97 -14.89 22.81
CA LEU A 96 0.52 -15.49 24.06
C LEU A 96 0.43 -17.02 23.94
N LYS A 97 -0.13 -17.52 22.83
CA LYS A 97 -0.19 -18.96 22.54
C LYS A 97 1.20 -19.59 22.42
N ARG A 98 2.14 -18.95 21.74
CA ARG A 98 3.53 -19.46 21.65
C ARG A 98 4.22 -19.49 23.01
N GLN A 99 3.92 -18.52 23.88
CA GLN A 99 4.55 -18.42 25.20
C GLN A 99 3.93 -19.36 26.24
N PHE A 100 2.60 -19.58 26.20
CA PHE A 100 1.85 -20.24 27.28
C PHE A 100 0.94 -21.39 26.80
N GLY A 101 0.95 -21.73 25.51
CA GLY A 101 0.03 -22.73 24.93
C GLY A 101 0.18 -24.15 25.48
N ASP A 102 1.37 -24.48 25.98
CA ASP A 102 1.68 -25.77 26.61
C ASP A 102 1.69 -25.70 28.15
N ASP A 103 1.27 -24.58 28.76
CA ASP A 103 1.30 -24.40 30.22
C ASP A 103 0.14 -25.17 30.90
N PRO A 104 0.43 -26.16 31.77
CA PRO A 104 -0.59 -26.92 32.50
C PRO A 104 -1.44 -26.07 33.45
N LEU A 105 -1.03 -24.84 33.78
CA LEU A 105 -1.78 -23.94 34.66
C LEU A 105 -3.02 -23.32 33.99
N TRP A 106 -3.14 -23.42 32.67
CA TRP A 106 -4.23 -22.83 31.89
C TRP A 106 -5.03 -23.87 31.06
N GLY A 107 -4.83 -25.16 31.33
CA GLY A 107 -5.54 -26.30 30.72
C GLY A 107 -6.53 -26.99 31.65
#